data_AF-M0N7Z9-F1
#
_entry.id   AF-M0N7Z9-F1
#
_cell.length_a   1.000
_cell.length_b   1.000
_cell.length_c   1.000
_cell.angle_alpha   90.00
_cell.angle_beta   90.00
_cell.angle_gamma   90.00
#
_symmetry.space_group_name_H-M   'P 1'
#
loop_
_entity.id
_entity.type
_entity.pdbx_description
1 polymer ?
#
loop_
_entity_poly.entity_id
_entity_poly.type
_entity_poly.pdbx_seq_one_letter_code
_entity_poly.pdbx_strand_id
1 'polypeptide(L)' 'MDEAAVQLLCPECAKNWRSTPRELPAQGSVFHCPNCHASYRIAEFMRTDRDLSTLKQLQ' A
#
# COMPACT_ATOMS: atom_id res chain seq x y z
N MET A 1 20.26 -6.23 -4.50
CA MET A 1 18.89 -6.63 -4.89
C MET A 1 18.01 -5.51 -4.40
N ASP A 2 17.67 -4.57 -5.28
CA ASP A 2 16.89 -3.39 -4.95
C ASP A 2 15.50 -3.82 -4.46
N GLU A 3 15.27 -3.65 -3.17
CA GLU A 3 13.99 -3.91 -2.54
C GLU A 3 12.97 -2.96 -3.17
N ALA A 4 12.13 -3.49 -4.06
CA ALA A 4 11.04 -2.74 -4.65
C ALA A 4 10.07 -2.34 -3.56
N ALA A 5 10.27 -1.14 -3.00
CA ALA A 5 9.43 -0.59 -1.95
C ALA A 5 8.30 0.22 -2.61
N VAL A 6 7.07 -0.12 -2.27
CA VAL A 6 5.87 0.61 -2.69
C VAL A 6 5.61 1.79 -1.77
N GLN A 7 5.07 2.88 -2.32
CA GLN A 7 4.69 4.07 -1.56
C GLN A 7 3.19 4.05 -1.31
N LEU A 8 2.85 3.82 -0.05
CA LEU A 8 1.47 3.87 0.42
C LEU A 8 1.16 5.27 0.92
N LEU A 9 0.03 5.82 0.48
CA LEU A 9 -0.52 7.08 0.94
C LEU A 9 -1.91 6.83 1.51
N CYS A 10 -2.13 7.16 2.78
CA CYS A 10 -3.48 7.12 3.33
C CYS A 10 -4.35 8.23 2.70
N PRO A 11 -5.50 7.89 2.10
CA PRO A 11 -6.40 8.89 1.50
C PRO A 11 -7.05 9.81 2.56
N GLU A 12 -7.25 9.31 3.79
CA GLU A 12 -7.91 10.06 4.87
C GLU A 12 -6.99 11.08 5.53
N CYS A 13 -5.76 10.69 5.86
CA CYS A 13 -4.82 11.55 6.59
C CYS A 13 -3.64 12.05 5.75
N ALA A 14 -3.63 11.74 4.44
CA ALA A 14 -2.55 12.04 3.50
C ALA A 14 -1.15 11.63 3.98
N LYS A 15 -1.07 10.66 4.91
CA LYS A 15 0.20 10.17 5.44
C LYS A 15 0.84 9.23 4.43
N ASN A 16 2.11 9.47 4.10
CA ASN A 16 2.88 8.61 3.22
C ASN A 16 3.84 7.73 4.04
N TRP A 17 4.02 6.49 3.60
CA TRP A 17 5.08 5.60 4.08
C TRP A 17 5.51 4.65 2.98
N ARG A 18 6.66 4.01 3.19
CA ARG A 18 7.27 3.13 2.21
C ARG A 18 7.31 1.73 2.81
N SER A 19 6.74 0.75 2.12
CA SER A 19 6.65 -0.64 2.57
C SER A 19 7.00 -1.59 1.44
N THR A 20 7.41 -2.81 1.74
CA THR A 20 7.66 -3.80 0.69
C THR A 20 6.36 -4.55 0.35
N PRO A 21 6.05 -4.78 -0.93
CA PRO A 21 4.83 -5.47 -1.35
C PRO A 21 4.76 -6.93 -0.88
N ARG A 22 5.90 -7.52 -0.52
CA ARG A 22 6.00 -8.88 0.02
C ARG A 22 5.55 -8.97 1.49
N GLU A 23 5.70 -7.88 2.24
CA GLU A 23 5.23 -7.77 3.63
C GLU A 23 3.79 -7.26 3.74
N LEU A 24 3.24 -6.78 2.62
CA LEU A 24 1.90 -6.25 2.56
C LEU A 24 0.88 -7.35 2.24
N PRO A 25 -0.34 -7.26 2.79
CA PRO A 25 -1.41 -8.17 2.42
C PRO A 25 -1.82 -7.95 0.95
N ALA A 26 -2.52 -8.92 0.37
CA ALA A 26 -2.99 -8.83 -1.01
C ALA A 26 -3.79 -7.54 -1.25
N GLN A 27 -3.73 -7.02 -2.48
CA GLN A 27 -4.43 -5.79 -2.91
C GLN A 27 -5.93 -5.69 -2.54
N GLY A 28 -6.62 -6.84 -2.41
CA GLY A 28 -8.03 -6.90 -2.01
C GLY A 28 -8.26 -6.94 -0.49
N SER A 29 -7.21 -7.10 0.30
CA SER A 29 -7.29 -7.18 1.76
C SER A 29 -7.49 -5.80 2.37
N VAL A 30 -8.27 -5.78 3.45
CA VAL A 30 -8.46 -4.59 4.28
C VAL A 30 -7.15 -4.31 5.03
N PHE A 31 -6.68 -3.07 4.92
CA PHE A 31 -5.55 -2.53 5.64
C PHE A 31 -6.04 -1.40 6.53
N HIS A 32 -5.65 -1.47 7.80
CA HIS A 32 -5.97 -0.44 8.78
C HIS A 32 -4.81 0.54 8.85
N CYS A 33 -5.10 1.82 8.61
CA CYS A 33 -4.09 2.84 8.77
C CYS A 33 -3.71 2.98 10.25
N PRO A 34 -2.42 2.85 10.64
CA PRO A 34 -2.01 2.99 12.04
C PRO A 34 -2.10 4.43 12.57
N ASN A 35 -2.37 5.42 11.69
CA ASN A 35 -2.42 6.83 12.08
C ASN A 35 -3.83 7.34 12.36
N CYS A 36 -4.78 7.07 11.46
CA CYS A 36 -6.18 7.50 11.58
C CYS A 36 -7.14 6.34 11.89
N HIS A 37 -6.66 5.10 11.96
CA HIS A 37 -7.47 3.90 12.13
C HIS A 37 -8.51 3.65 11.02
N ALA A 38 -8.33 4.31 9.87
CA ALA A 38 -9.18 4.11 8.71
C ALA A 38 -9.05 2.69 8.16
N SER A 39 -10.18 2.07 7.85
CA SER A 39 -10.27 0.69 7.35
C SER A 39 -10.60 0.71 5.86
N TYR A 40 -9.59 0.56 5.01
CA TYR A 40 -9.76 0.58 3.56
C TYR A 40 -8.99 -0.57 2.92
N ARG A 41 -9.25 -0.89 1.65
CA ARG A 41 -8.41 -1.86 0.93
C ARG A 41 -7.03 -1.29 0.75
N ILE A 42 -5.99 -2.12 0.84
CA ILE A 42 -4.62 -1.64 0.61
C ILE A 42 -4.42 -1.02 -0.78
N ALA A 43 -5.20 -1.45 -1.78
CA ALA A 43 -5.25 -0.82 -3.09
C ALA A 43 -5.67 0.67 -3.05
N GLU A 44 -6.51 1.10 -2.10
CA GLU A 44 -6.90 2.50 -1.94
C GLU A 44 -5.77 3.37 -1.38
N PHE A 45 -4.81 2.74 -0.70
CA PHE A 45 -3.59 3.41 -0.25
C PHE A 45 -2.56 3.54 -1.40
N MET A 46 -2.73 2.76 -2.47
CA MET A 46 -1.89 2.82 -3.66
C MET A 46 -2.43 3.92 -4.57
N ARG A 47 -1.81 5.10 -4.49
CA ARG A 47 -2.29 6.29 -5.21
C ARG A 47 -2.13 6.20 -6.73
N THR A 48 -1.33 5.26 -7.23
CA THR A 48 -0.98 5.12 -8.65
C THR A 48 -1.06 3.67 -9.12
N ASP A 49 -1.52 3.51 -10.36
CA ASP A 49 -1.53 2.23 -11.07
C ASP A 49 -0.15 1.56 -11.10
N ARG A 50 0.93 2.35 -11.13
CA ARG A 50 2.31 1.84 -11.07
C ARG A 50 2.60 1.11 -9.75
N ASP A 51 2.07 1.60 -8.64
CA ASP A 51 2.28 1.02 -7.31
C ASP A 51 1.47 -0.29 -7.17
N LEU A 52 0.23 -0.28 -7.67
CA LEU A 52 -0.62 -1.47 -7.80
C LEU A 52 0.00 -2.54 -8.72
N SER A 53 0.56 -2.12 -9.87
CA SER A 53 1.25 -2.99 -10.81
C SER A 53 2.53 -3.57 -10.20
N THR A 54 3.25 -2.76 -9.41
CA THR A 54 4.44 -3.22 -8.67
C THR A 54 4.05 -4.28 -7.64
N LEU A 55 3.00 -4.03 -6.84
CA LEU A 55 2.49 -5.01 -5.88
C LEU A 55 2.05 -6.31 -6.58
N LYS A 56 1.34 -6.21 -7.72
CA LYS A 56 0.93 -7.38 -8.54
C LYS A 56 2.08 -8.19 -9.11
N GLN A 57 3.21 -7.57 -9.44
CA GLN A 57 4.37 -8.24 -10.03
C GLN A 57 5.23 -8.95 -8.97
N LEU A 58 5.13 -8.54 -7.70
CA LEU A 58 5.99 -9.00 -6.60
C LEU A 58 5.30 -9.98 -5.64
N GLN A 59 4.02 -10.28 -5.84
CA GLN A 59 3.24 -11.33 -5.15
C GLN A 59 2.95 -12.49 -6.09
#